data_AF-A0A3C0QBR5-F1
#
_entry.id   AF-A0A3C0QBR5-F1
#
_cell.length_a   1.000
_cell.length_b   1.000
_cell.length_c   1.000
_cell.angle_alpha   90.00
_cell.angle_beta   90.00
_cell.angle_gamma   90.00
#
_symmetry.space_group_name_H-M   'P 1'
#
loop_
_entity.id
_entity.type
_entity.pdbx_description
1 polymer ?
#
loop_
_entity_poly.entity_id
_entity_poly.type
_entity_poly.pdbx_seq_one_letter_code
_entity_poly.pdbx_strand_id
1 'polypeptide(L)'
;MNRLITLLLVPLAFSAIAADVPEKASMRTKAGLYVDARESHDMLTKPEGREVVLVDVRDAVEIKFTGYTDMTAIHVPWKIIDASRWDEKKQSYGGSVNKNFGEDVTARLDALGVSKDAH
;
A
#
# COMPACT_ATOMS: atom_id res chain seq x y z
N MET A 1 44.53 35.67 -20.82
CA MET A 1 44.29 34.43 -20.05
C MET A 1 43.04 34.64 -19.23
N ASN A 2 41.99 33.85 -19.45
CA ASN A 2 40.99 33.41 -18.47
C ASN A 2 39.91 32.65 -19.24
N ARG A 3 39.98 31.31 -19.24
CA ARG A 3 38.95 30.44 -19.79
C ARG A 3 37.83 30.33 -18.77
N LEU A 4 36.63 30.81 -19.09
CA LEU A 4 35.42 30.53 -18.33
C LEU A 4 35.15 29.01 -18.39
N ILE A 5 35.27 28.33 -17.26
CA ILE A 5 34.80 26.95 -17.10
C ILE A 5 33.30 27.03 -16.79
N THR A 6 32.47 26.63 -17.75
CA THR A 6 31.03 26.44 -17.53
C THR A 6 30.86 25.09 -16.86
N LEU A 7 30.50 25.08 -15.58
CA LEU A 7 30.20 23.85 -14.83
C LEU A 7 28.81 23.37 -15.26
N LEU A 8 28.76 22.33 -16.09
CA LEU A 8 27.52 21.68 -16.49
C LEU A 8 26.96 20.91 -15.28
N LEU A 9 25.95 21.48 -14.62
CA LEU A 9 25.24 20.81 -13.52
C LEU A 9 24.32 19.74 -14.14
N VAL A 10 24.79 18.49 -14.20
CA VAL A 10 23.94 17.36 -14.60
C VAL A 10 23.02 17.04 -13.42
N PRO A 11 21.68 17.15 -13.55
CA PRO A 11 20.79 16.70 -12.51
C PRO A 11 20.89 15.17 -12.42
N LEU A 12 21.37 14.65 -11.28
CA LEU A 12 21.23 13.24 -10.96
C LEU A 12 19.73 12.98 -10.77
N ALA A 13 19.08 12.42 -11.78
CA ALA A 13 17.78 11.80 -11.61
C ALA A 13 17.98 10.57 -10.73
N PHE A 14 17.62 10.67 -9.45
CA PHE A 14 17.44 9.50 -8.59
C PHE A 14 16.30 8.69 -9.21
N SER A 15 16.63 7.64 -9.95
CA SER A 15 15.64 6.62 -10.31
C SER A 15 15.20 5.97 -9.00
N ALA A 16 13.90 5.98 -8.73
CA ALA A 16 13.32 5.22 -7.64
C ALA A 16 13.72 3.75 -7.84
N ILE A 17 14.55 3.21 -6.92
CA ILE A 17 14.87 1.80 -6.90
C ILE A 17 13.68 1.13 -6.22
N ALA A 18 12.95 0.30 -6.98
CA ALA A 18 11.86 -0.54 -6.50
C ALA A 18 12.23 -1.20 -5.17
N ALA A 19 11.31 -1.23 -4.20
CA ALA A 19 11.55 -1.88 -2.92
C ALA A 19 12.14 -3.29 -3.06
N ASP A 20 13.08 -3.60 -2.17
CA ASP A 20 13.71 -4.91 -2.12
C ASP A 20 12.67 -6.02 -1.90
N VAL A 21 12.83 -7.12 -2.65
CA VAL A 21 12.00 -8.30 -2.46
C VAL A 21 12.24 -8.84 -1.03
N PRO A 22 11.18 -9.18 -0.27
CA PRO A 22 11.33 -9.71 1.08
C PRO A 22 12.30 -10.91 1.13
N GLU A 23 13.25 -10.89 2.06
CA GLU A 23 14.22 -11.98 2.24
C GLU A 23 13.51 -13.31 2.55
N LYS A 24 12.48 -13.26 3.39
CA LYS A 24 11.69 -14.43 3.78
C LYS A 24 10.72 -14.82 2.67
N ALA A 25 10.89 -16.03 2.14
CA ALA A 25 10.03 -16.56 1.08
C ALA A 25 8.53 -16.57 1.45
N SER A 26 8.19 -16.77 2.73
CA SER A 26 6.80 -16.76 3.22
C SER A 26 6.11 -15.39 3.12
N MET A 27 6.87 -14.32 2.92
CA MET A 27 6.37 -12.95 2.77
C MET A 27 6.28 -12.51 1.31
N ARG A 28 6.67 -13.38 0.37
CA ARG A 28 6.66 -13.06 -1.05
C ARG A 28 5.29 -13.34 -1.66
N THR A 29 4.79 -12.40 -2.45
CA THR A 29 3.54 -12.55 -3.21
C THR A 29 3.83 -13.14 -4.59
N LYS A 30 2.81 -13.76 -5.21
CA LYS A 30 2.91 -14.26 -6.59
C LYS A 30 3.15 -13.15 -7.61
N ALA A 31 2.62 -11.95 -7.34
CA ALA A 31 2.78 -10.79 -8.21
C ALA A 31 4.23 -10.28 -8.20
N GLY A 32 4.97 -10.46 -7.10
CA GLY A 32 6.34 -9.98 -7.00
C GLY A 32 6.48 -8.45 -7.01
N LEU A 33 5.38 -7.72 -6.83
CA LEU A 33 5.33 -6.27 -6.76
C LEU A 33 5.44 -5.84 -5.30
N TYR A 34 6.49 -5.07 -5.00
CA TYR A 34 6.74 -4.50 -3.68
C TYR A 34 7.07 -3.03 -3.85
N VAL A 35 6.65 -2.23 -2.89
CA VAL A 35 6.88 -0.80 -2.87
C VAL A 35 7.11 -0.38 -1.41
N ASP A 36 8.00 0.57 -1.18
CA ASP A 36 8.25 1.14 0.15
C ASP A 36 7.30 2.32 0.45
N ALA A 37 7.37 2.87 1.66
CA ALA A 37 6.49 3.97 2.06
C ALA A 37 6.70 5.27 1.23
N ARG A 38 7.95 5.56 0.83
CA ARG A 38 8.26 6.74 0.00
C ARG A 38 7.78 6.53 -1.43
N GLU A 39 7.99 5.33 -1.97
CA GLU A 39 7.51 4.96 -3.30
C GLU A 39 5.99 4.99 -3.38
N SER A 40 5.29 4.43 -2.36
CA SER A 40 3.83 4.52 -2.25
C SER A 40 3.37 5.97 -2.29
N HIS A 41 4.00 6.82 -1.48
CA HIS A 41 3.67 8.24 -1.41
C HIS A 41 3.91 8.95 -2.75
N ASP A 42 5.05 8.69 -3.41
CA ASP A 42 5.34 9.27 -4.72
C ASP A 42 4.36 8.77 -5.79
N MET A 43 3.99 7.49 -5.80
CA MET A 43 2.98 6.94 -6.72
C MET A 43 1.61 7.62 -6.54
N LEU A 44 1.22 7.89 -5.30
CA LEU A 44 -0.07 8.53 -5.00
C LEU A 44 -0.06 10.04 -5.28
N THR A 45 1.06 10.73 -5.07
CA THR A 45 1.16 12.19 -5.26
C THR A 45 1.60 12.60 -6.67
N LYS A 46 2.27 11.71 -7.40
CA LYS A 46 2.79 11.91 -8.76
C LYS A 46 2.45 10.69 -9.62
N PRO A 47 1.16 10.44 -9.92
CA PRO A 47 0.74 9.21 -10.60
C PRO A 47 1.22 9.06 -12.05
N GLU A 48 1.71 10.13 -12.69
CA GLU A 48 2.26 10.10 -14.07
C GLU A 48 1.28 9.50 -15.11
N GLY A 49 -0.01 9.79 -14.96
CA GLY A 49 -1.06 9.28 -15.87
C GLY A 49 -1.56 7.87 -15.56
N ARG A 50 -1.14 7.29 -14.44
CA ARG A 50 -1.68 6.02 -13.90
C ARG A 50 -2.79 6.28 -12.88
N GLU A 51 -3.67 5.30 -12.71
CA GLU A 51 -4.60 5.27 -11.58
C GLU A 51 -3.94 4.48 -10.44
N VAL A 52 -3.79 5.11 -9.27
CA VAL A 52 -3.18 4.50 -8.09
C VAL A 52 -4.15 4.63 -6.93
N VAL A 53 -4.51 3.50 -6.31
CA VAL A 53 -5.47 3.44 -5.21
C VAL A 53 -4.80 2.80 -3.99
N LEU A 54 -4.74 3.54 -2.89
CA LEU A 54 -4.28 2.98 -1.61
C LEU A 54 -5.45 2.28 -0.91
N VAL A 55 -5.31 0.97 -0.72
CA VAL A 55 -6.28 0.12 -0.03
C VAL A 55 -5.72 -0.30 1.33
N ASP A 56 -6.37 0.15 2.41
CA ASP A 56 -6.09 -0.32 3.76
C ASP A 56 -6.90 -1.59 4.04
N VAL A 57 -6.20 -2.69 4.34
CA VAL A 57 -6.81 -4.02 4.56
C VAL A 57 -6.91 -4.42 6.03
N ARG A 58 -6.61 -3.50 6.94
CA ARG A 58 -6.58 -3.74 8.38
C ARG A 58 -7.98 -3.79 8.98
N ASP A 59 -8.11 -4.39 10.14
CA ASP A 59 -9.35 -4.33 10.91
C ASP A 59 -9.64 -2.90 11.39
N ALA A 60 -10.92 -2.54 11.53
CA ALA A 60 -11.33 -1.20 11.96
C ALA A 60 -10.79 -0.81 13.35
N VAL A 61 -10.61 -1.77 14.24
CA VAL A 61 -10.00 -1.56 15.56
C VAL A 61 -8.56 -1.08 15.41
N GLU A 62 -7.77 -1.71 14.53
CA GLU A 62 -6.37 -1.32 14.32
C GLU A 62 -6.28 0.13 13.82
N ILE A 63 -7.06 0.48 12.80
CA ILE A 63 -7.11 1.84 12.24
C ILE A 63 -7.46 2.88 13.31
N LYS A 64 -8.43 2.56 14.18
CA LYS A 64 -8.88 3.49 15.23
C LYS A 64 -7.76 3.84 16.23
N PHE A 65 -6.87 2.89 16.52
CA PHE A 65 -5.85 3.05 17.56
C PHE A 65 -4.46 3.42 17.02
N THR A 66 -4.08 2.98 15.82
CA THR A 66 -2.78 3.31 15.22
C THR A 66 -2.83 4.53 14.30
N GLY A 67 -4.02 4.93 13.87
CA GLY A 67 -4.21 5.90 12.80
C GLY A 67 -4.00 5.32 11.40
N TYR A 68 -4.22 6.18 10.41
CA TYR A 68 -4.10 5.92 8.98
C TYR A 68 -3.84 7.24 8.24
N THR A 69 -3.42 7.16 6.98
CA THR A 69 -3.22 8.34 6.12
C THR A 69 -4.54 8.78 5.49
N ASP A 70 -4.73 10.09 5.32
CA ASP A 70 -5.85 10.67 4.58
C ASP A 70 -5.83 10.33 3.09
N MET A 71 -4.68 9.86 2.57
CA MET A 71 -4.52 9.36 1.21
C MET A 71 -5.15 7.96 0.98
N THR A 72 -5.62 7.29 2.03
CA THR A 72 -6.31 5.99 1.90
C THR A 72 -7.68 6.18 1.26
N ALA A 73 -7.84 5.67 0.04
CA ALA A 73 -9.10 5.77 -0.70
C ALA A 73 -10.11 4.68 -0.30
N ILE A 74 -9.61 3.49 0.06
CA ILE A 74 -10.44 2.31 0.34
C ILE A 74 -10.01 1.69 1.67
N HIS A 75 -10.98 1.38 2.52
CA HIS A 75 -10.79 0.52 3.69
C HIS A 75 -11.68 -0.71 3.59
N VAL A 76 -11.07 -1.90 3.47
CA VAL A 76 -11.76 -3.20 3.46
C VAL A 76 -10.95 -4.20 4.29
N PRO A 77 -11.39 -4.57 5.49
CA PRO A 77 -10.67 -5.53 6.31
C PRO A 77 -10.53 -6.90 5.62
N TRP A 78 -9.29 -7.41 5.54
CA TRP A 78 -9.04 -8.81 5.13
C TRP A 78 -9.39 -9.79 6.25
N LYS A 79 -9.09 -9.41 7.50
CA LYS A 79 -9.48 -10.13 8.70
C LYS A 79 -10.30 -9.20 9.58
N ILE A 80 -11.34 -9.77 10.18
CA ILE A 80 -12.21 -9.07 11.11
C ILE A 80 -11.92 -9.63 12.50
N ILE A 81 -11.55 -8.76 13.43
CA ILE A 81 -11.27 -9.13 14.81
C ILE A 81 -12.58 -9.44 15.54
N ASP A 82 -12.59 -10.53 16.30
CA ASP A 82 -13.65 -10.85 17.24
C ASP A 82 -13.15 -10.57 18.66
N ALA A 83 -13.38 -9.34 19.12
CA ALA A 83 -12.98 -8.88 20.44
C ALA A 83 -13.74 -9.59 21.59
N SER A 84 -14.77 -10.38 21.30
CA SER A 84 -15.47 -11.18 22.31
C SER A 84 -14.77 -12.50 22.66
N ARG A 85 -13.76 -12.90 21.86
CA ARG A 85 -13.07 -14.18 21.98
C ARG A 85 -11.56 -13.99 22.19
N TRP A 86 -11.15 -13.96 23.45
CA TRP A 86 -9.75 -13.98 23.84
C TRP A 86 -9.19 -15.42 23.84
N ASP A 87 -8.03 -15.64 23.22
CA ASP A 87 -7.28 -16.91 23.28
C ASP A 87 -6.10 -16.76 24.25
N GLU A 88 -6.24 -17.33 25.46
CA GLU A 88 -5.21 -17.27 26.51
C GLU A 88 -3.88 -17.92 26.10
N LYS A 89 -3.90 -18.93 25.22
CA LYS A 89 -2.65 -19.58 24.81
C LYS A 89 -1.91 -18.74 23.79
N LYS A 90 -2.64 -18.12 22.86
CA LYS A 90 -2.05 -17.27 21.81
C LYS A 90 -1.89 -15.81 22.24
N GLN A 91 -2.40 -15.43 23.41
CA GLN A 91 -2.40 -14.06 23.93
C GLN A 91 -2.89 -13.05 22.87
N SER A 92 -3.98 -13.41 22.19
CA SER A 92 -4.56 -12.61 21.10
C SER A 92 -6.06 -12.81 20.98
N TYR A 93 -6.73 -11.80 20.41
CA TYR A 93 -8.12 -11.93 20.02
C TYR A 93 -8.25 -12.82 18.78
N GLY A 94 -9.33 -13.60 18.76
CA GLY A 94 -9.73 -14.35 17.59
C GLY A 94 -10.13 -13.42 16.43
N GLY A 95 -10.39 -14.04 15.29
CA GLY A 95 -10.90 -13.34 14.13
C GLY A 95 -11.21 -14.30 12.99
N SER A 96 -11.91 -13.79 11.99
CA SER A 96 -12.25 -14.53 10.78
C SER A 96 -11.79 -13.77 9.54
N VAL A 97 -11.46 -14.50 8.49
CA VAL A 97 -11.24 -13.90 7.17
C VAL A 97 -12.57 -13.34 6.66
N ASN A 98 -12.53 -12.13 6.09
CA ASN A 98 -13.67 -11.59 5.37
C ASN A 98 -13.89 -12.40 4.09
N LYS A 99 -14.98 -13.18 4.05
CA LYS A 99 -15.32 -14.04 2.89
C LYS A 99 -15.65 -13.22 1.65
N ASN A 100 -16.07 -11.98 1.82
CA ASN A 100 -16.49 -11.09 0.75
C ASN A 100 -15.38 -10.11 0.34
N PHE A 101 -14.16 -10.24 0.87
CA PHE A 101 -13.09 -9.25 0.67
C PHE A 101 -12.89 -8.85 -0.79
N GLY A 102 -12.82 -9.81 -1.70
CA GLY A 102 -12.63 -9.52 -3.13
C GLY A 102 -13.80 -8.70 -3.71
N GLU A 103 -15.03 -9.11 -3.39
CA GLU A 103 -16.25 -8.43 -3.83
C GLU A 103 -16.35 -7.01 -3.24
N ASP A 104 -16.02 -6.85 -1.95
CA ASP A 104 -16.01 -5.56 -1.26
C ASP A 104 -14.97 -4.60 -1.83
N VAL A 105 -13.77 -5.10 -2.17
CA VAL A 105 -12.72 -4.30 -2.83
C VAL A 105 -13.17 -3.90 -4.23
N THR A 106 -13.68 -4.84 -5.03
CA THR A 106 -14.18 -4.56 -6.39
C THR A 106 -15.31 -3.54 -6.37
N ALA A 107 -16.29 -3.69 -5.48
CA ALA A 107 -17.41 -2.75 -5.37
C ALA A 107 -16.94 -1.32 -5.03
N ARG A 108 -15.89 -1.18 -4.22
CA ARG A 108 -15.33 0.13 -3.86
C ARG A 108 -14.48 0.73 -4.97
N LEU A 109 -13.72 -0.08 -5.71
CA LEU A 109 -13.01 0.39 -6.91
C LEU A 109 -13.99 0.86 -7.98
N ASP A 110 -15.06 0.09 -8.23
CA ASP A 110 -16.12 0.45 -9.18
C ASP A 110 -16.81 1.76 -8.76
N ALA A 111 -17.08 1.95 -7.46
CA ALA A 111 -17.66 3.20 -6.94
C ALA A 111 -16.74 4.42 -7.08
N LEU A 112 -15.41 4.21 -7.11
CA LEU A 112 -14.43 5.26 -7.41
C LEU A 112 -14.26 5.51 -8.91
N GLY A 113 -14.87 4.70 -9.77
CA GLY A 113 -14.73 4.80 -11.23
C GLY A 113 -13.35 4.39 -11.75
N VAL A 114 -12.59 3.62 -10.96
CA VAL A 114 -11.24 3.16 -11.32
C VAL A 114 -11.35 2.10 -12.41
N SER A 115 -10.52 2.23 -13.45
CA SER A 115 -10.48 1.25 -14.53
C SER A 115 -10.04 -0.13 -14.02
N LYS A 116 -10.57 -1.20 -14.63
CA LYS A 116 -10.10 -2.57 -14.39
C LYS A 116 -8.65 -2.79 -14.87
N ASP A 117 -8.14 -1.87 -15.67
CA ASP A 117 -6.76 -1.84 -16.17
C ASP A 117 -5.80 -1.10 -15.22
N ALA A 118 -6.30 -0.56 -14.09
CA ALA A 118 -5.44 -0.03 -13.04
C ALA A 118 -4.62 -1.19 -12.44
N HIS A 119 -3.34 -1.26 -12.83
CA HIS A 119 -2.36 -2.25 -12.40
C HIS A 119 -1.28 -1.60 -11.54
#